data_AF-A0A935D343-F1
#
_entry.id   AF-A0A935D343-F1
#
_cell.length_a   1.000
_cell.length_b   1.000
_cell.length_c   1.000
_cell.angle_alpha   90.00
_cell.angle_beta   90.00
_cell.angle_gamma   90.00
#
_symmetry.space_group_name_H-M   'P 1'
#
loop_
_entity.id
_entity.type
_entity.pdbx_description
1 polymer ?
#
loop_
_entity_poly.entity_id
_entity_poly.type
_entity_poly.pdbx_seq_one_letter_code
_entity_poly.pdbx_strand_id
1 'polypeptide(L)'
;MARFLSPGALAAPLFGAALLLACSAEAPPPTVSAEERLCEAMAATSQKCGEGCEGLLRGECARLAKALRPEGLTGATDCFLSGACASVCLSKALTGLTPSEGQVAIRGKYCGTCAKGQADCESKFFEAPRPSAAGGPGTQLLPFADTVTGGIAADCAVEEGCQLGFPPCSLESVKKGLTGAVGGPAAECLVRGLKAEEGERRAPDGGAIVVTCTSKNCAGCCRNDLCLVGDEKDACGTRGVACETCSGTSTCEASACKAPCGPDNCAGCCDNNVCVEGLAKDACGRAGAQCKKCGASSVCAEQTCVDTSCKATCAGCCSGATCLTGGSATACGKAGNACVDCGKGRTCSGTQGTCALDPSALFDVTVTSANLPPRTKSGGAWDFYENLPDPYARAYSSLGATSHSGTTALVADTTNPQWSVPVLTSVPARELLNSFSVEVWDDDYDYDDFVGGCAIKLDAAMFDGSVRSASCQATPSGSPITVRFKLVAR
;
A
#
# COMPACT_ATOMS: atom_id res chain seq x y z
N MET A 1 -41.74 76.89 -38.62
CA MET A 1 -41.73 77.11 -40.09
C MET A 1 -40.94 75.99 -40.74
N ALA A 2 -41.54 75.36 -41.76
CA ALA A 2 -40.99 74.59 -42.91
C ALA A 2 -39.65 73.81 -42.75
N ARG A 3 -39.67 72.46 -42.83
CA ARG A 3 -39.40 71.59 -44.02
C ARG A 3 -37.96 71.64 -44.57
N PHE A 4 -37.26 70.50 -44.64
CA PHE A 4 -36.98 69.72 -45.88
C PHE A 4 -35.85 68.63 -45.72
N LEU A 5 -36.18 67.40 -46.12
CA LEU A 5 -35.45 66.30 -46.82
C LEU A 5 -34.02 65.79 -46.44
N SER A 6 -33.93 64.44 -46.38
CA SER A 6 -32.81 63.45 -46.45
C SER A 6 -31.81 63.59 -47.64
N PRO A 7 -30.86 62.65 -47.94
CA PRO A 7 -30.23 61.51 -47.19
C PRO A 7 -28.67 61.41 -47.30
N GLY A 8 -28.06 60.52 -46.50
CA GLY A 8 -26.99 59.61 -46.97
C GLY A 8 -25.53 59.92 -46.62
N ALA A 9 -24.92 59.09 -45.75
CA ALA A 9 -23.50 58.71 -45.83
C ALA A 9 -23.19 57.50 -44.92
N LEU A 10 -23.00 56.35 -45.57
CA LEU A 10 -22.06 55.25 -45.28
C LEU A 10 -21.56 55.06 -43.83
N ALA A 11 -22.08 54.02 -43.17
CA ALA A 11 -21.44 53.40 -42.01
C ALA A 11 -20.40 52.36 -42.48
N ALA A 12 -19.13 52.55 -42.09
CA ALA A 12 -18.10 51.52 -42.15
C ALA A 12 -18.10 50.72 -40.83
N PRO A 13 -18.02 49.38 -40.83
CA PRO A 13 -17.84 48.63 -39.60
C PRO A 13 -16.36 48.60 -39.23
N LEU A 14 -16.05 49.05 -38.01
CA LEU A 14 -14.82 48.73 -37.31
C LEU A 14 -14.78 47.23 -37.07
N PHE A 15 -13.94 46.52 -37.81
CA PHE A 15 -13.53 45.15 -37.47
C PHE A 15 -12.70 45.20 -36.20
N GLY A 16 -13.30 44.83 -35.07
CA GLY A 16 -12.58 44.45 -33.87
C GLY A 16 -11.80 43.16 -34.14
N ALA A 17 -10.48 43.27 -34.16
CA ALA A 17 -9.59 42.12 -34.18
C ALA A 17 -9.70 41.40 -32.83
N ALA A 18 -10.47 40.32 -32.80
CA ALA A 18 -10.40 39.34 -31.73
C ALA A 18 -9.05 38.63 -31.83
N LEU A 19 -8.15 38.91 -30.89
CA LEU A 19 -6.95 38.11 -30.66
C LEU A 19 -7.40 36.72 -30.18
N LEU A 20 -7.51 35.78 -31.11
CA LEU A 20 -7.59 34.35 -30.82
C LEU A 20 -6.20 33.91 -30.36
N LEU A 21 -6.03 33.78 -29.04
CA LEU A 21 -4.96 32.97 -28.44
C LEU A 21 -5.19 31.52 -28.85
N ALA A 22 -4.54 31.11 -29.95
CA ALA A 22 -4.43 29.72 -30.32
C ALA A 22 -3.55 29.02 -29.27
N CYS A 23 -4.14 28.18 -28.43
CA CYS A 23 -3.40 27.16 -27.72
C CYS A 23 -2.69 26.31 -28.77
N SER A 24 -1.36 26.44 -28.87
CA SER A 24 -0.57 25.45 -29.59
C SER A 24 -0.77 24.15 -28.84
N ALA A 25 -1.41 23.17 -29.48
CA ALA A 25 -1.47 21.83 -28.97
C ALA A 25 -0.02 21.36 -28.81
N GLU A 26 0.43 21.22 -27.57
CA GLU A 26 1.69 20.59 -27.24
C GLU A 26 1.67 19.21 -27.90
N ALA A 27 2.64 18.96 -28.78
CA ALA A 27 2.78 17.66 -29.40
C ALA A 27 2.86 16.62 -28.26
N PRO A 28 2.11 15.51 -28.32
CA PRO A 28 2.23 14.47 -27.32
C PRO A 28 3.71 14.07 -27.21
N PRO A 29 4.24 13.88 -25.99
CA PRO A 29 5.63 13.46 -25.83
C PRO A 29 5.87 12.20 -26.66
N PRO A 30 7.06 12.04 -27.28
CA PRO A 30 7.35 10.87 -28.10
C PRO A 30 7.08 9.62 -27.27
N THR A 31 6.20 8.75 -27.77
CA THR A 31 5.86 7.49 -27.10
C THR A 31 7.07 6.58 -27.20
N VAL A 32 7.82 6.46 -26.10
CA VAL A 32 8.95 5.53 -25.98
C VAL A 32 8.43 4.11 -26.25
N SER A 33 9.06 3.39 -27.17
CA SER A 33 8.66 2.03 -27.52
C SER A 33 8.86 1.07 -26.35
N ALA A 34 8.12 -0.05 -26.32
CA ALA A 34 8.27 -1.04 -25.25
C ALA A 34 9.69 -1.66 -25.22
N GLU A 35 10.37 -1.73 -26.37
CA GLU A 35 11.76 -2.14 -26.50
C GLU A 35 12.71 -1.15 -25.81
N GLU A 36 12.55 0.15 -26.09
CA GLU A 36 13.33 1.21 -25.46
C GLU A 36 13.09 1.25 -23.94
N ARG A 37 11.84 1.11 -23.49
CA ARG A 37 11.51 1.07 -22.06
C ARG A 37 12.16 -0.10 -21.32
N LEU A 38 12.21 -1.29 -21.93
CA LEU A 38 12.89 -2.44 -21.35
C LEU A 38 14.40 -2.18 -21.25
N CYS A 39 15.01 -1.70 -22.33
CA CYS A 39 16.45 -1.41 -22.37
C CYS A 39 16.85 -0.35 -21.34
N GLU A 40 16.04 0.70 -21.16
CA GLU A 40 16.26 1.72 -20.12
C GLU A 40 16.15 1.14 -18.71
N ALA A 41 15.13 0.32 -18.44
CA ALA A 41 14.94 -0.30 -17.13
C ALA A 41 16.09 -1.27 -16.78
N MET A 42 16.59 -2.03 -17.76
CA MET A 42 17.75 -2.91 -17.61
C MET A 42 19.05 -2.12 -17.41
N ALA A 43 19.22 -0.98 -18.09
CA ALA A 43 20.37 -0.11 -17.89
C ALA A 43 20.42 0.46 -16.46
N ALA A 44 19.27 0.91 -15.93
CA ALA A 44 19.15 1.50 -14.60
C ALA A 44 19.44 0.51 -13.45
N THR A 45 19.06 -0.76 -13.60
CA THR A 45 19.25 -1.81 -12.58
C THR A 45 20.65 -2.39 -12.56
N SER A 46 21.34 -2.36 -13.69
CA SER A 46 22.60 -3.05 -13.88
C SER A 46 23.78 -2.54 -13.04
N GLN A 47 23.74 -1.29 -12.58
CA GLN A 47 24.73 -0.75 -11.65
C GLN A 47 24.67 -1.42 -10.28
N LYS A 48 23.54 -2.05 -9.94
CA LYS A 48 23.29 -2.70 -8.63
C LYS A 48 23.50 -4.21 -8.64
N CYS A 49 23.41 -4.86 -9.80
CA CYS A 49 23.30 -6.32 -9.91
C CYS A 49 24.57 -7.04 -10.43
N GLY A 50 25.67 -6.32 -10.67
CA GLY A 50 26.95 -6.86 -11.14
C GLY A 50 27.01 -7.15 -12.66
N GLU A 51 28.21 -7.35 -13.21
CA GLU A 51 28.44 -7.40 -14.67
C GLU A 51 28.22 -8.76 -15.35
N GLY A 52 27.81 -9.80 -14.61
CA GLY A 52 27.66 -11.15 -15.16
C GLY A 52 26.45 -11.29 -16.09
N CYS A 53 25.39 -11.90 -15.59
CA CYS A 53 24.20 -12.20 -16.38
C CYS A 53 23.50 -10.93 -16.90
N GLU A 54 23.50 -9.91 -16.05
CA GLU A 54 22.89 -8.61 -16.30
C GLU A 54 23.60 -7.83 -17.39
N GLY A 55 24.94 -7.95 -17.49
CA GLY A 55 25.74 -7.34 -18.55
C GLY A 55 25.39 -7.93 -19.92
N LEU A 56 25.32 -9.27 -19.99
CA LEU A 56 24.94 -9.99 -21.22
C LEU A 56 23.52 -9.66 -21.68
N LEU A 57 22.56 -9.66 -20.74
CA LEU A 57 21.16 -9.38 -21.07
C LEU A 57 20.95 -7.93 -21.49
N ARG A 58 21.66 -6.97 -20.87
CA ARG A 58 21.62 -5.56 -21.28
C ARG A 58 22.16 -5.38 -22.70
N GLY A 59 23.26 -6.05 -23.04
CA GLY A 59 23.84 -5.98 -24.39
C GLY A 59 22.90 -6.51 -25.49
N GLU A 60 21.95 -7.36 -25.12
CA GLU A 60 21.00 -8.00 -26.04
C GLU A 60 19.54 -7.55 -25.80
N CYS A 61 19.31 -6.45 -25.06
CA CYS A 61 17.98 -6.04 -24.60
C CYS A 61 16.96 -5.84 -25.74
N ALA A 62 17.40 -5.27 -26.86
CA ALA A 62 16.61 -5.09 -28.07
C ALA A 62 16.13 -6.42 -28.68
N ARG A 63 17.02 -7.42 -28.68
CA ARG A 63 16.69 -8.77 -29.16
C ARG A 63 15.84 -9.53 -28.16
N LEU A 64 16.08 -9.32 -26.87
CA LEU A 64 15.28 -9.89 -25.79
C LEU A 64 13.83 -9.38 -25.84
N ALA A 65 13.63 -8.09 -26.09
CA ALA A 65 12.29 -7.51 -26.25
C ALA A 65 11.49 -8.22 -27.36
N LYS A 66 12.15 -8.66 -28.44
CA LYS A 66 11.54 -9.40 -29.56
C LYS A 66 11.36 -10.89 -29.28
N ALA A 67 12.14 -11.44 -28.34
CA ALA A 67 12.00 -12.81 -27.86
C ALA A 67 10.85 -12.98 -26.85
N LEU A 68 10.41 -11.87 -26.26
CA LEU A 68 9.29 -11.81 -25.32
C LEU A 68 7.98 -11.42 -26.01
N ARG A 69 6.88 -11.83 -25.41
CA ARG A 69 5.55 -11.34 -25.77
C ARG A 69 5.29 -9.95 -25.16
N PRO A 70 4.40 -9.13 -25.74
CA PRO A 70 4.09 -7.79 -25.20
C PRO A 70 3.71 -7.79 -23.71
N GLU A 71 2.95 -8.79 -23.27
CA GLU A 71 2.53 -8.92 -21.87
C GLU A 71 3.71 -9.30 -20.96
N GLY A 72 4.55 -10.24 -21.40
CA GLY A 72 5.78 -10.62 -20.68
C GLY A 72 6.83 -9.50 -20.64
N LEU A 73 6.91 -8.71 -21.71
CA LEU A 73 7.76 -7.53 -21.83
C LEU A 73 7.38 -6.45 -20.80
N THR A 74 6.07 -6.21 -20.64
CA THR A 74 5.56 -5.26 -19.65
C THR A 74 5.87 -5.71 -18.24
N GLY A 75 5.55 -6.97 -17.89
CA GLY A 75 5.84 -7.53 -16.56
C GLY A 75 7.33 -7.56 -16.22
N ALA A 76 8.19 -7.86 -17.20
CA ALA A 76 9.63 -7.79 -17.02
C ALA A 76 10.09 -6.36 -16.74
N THR A 77 9.63 -5.40 -17.55
CA THR A 77 9.97 -3.97 -17.41
C THR A 77 9.57 -3.41 -16.04
N ASP A 78 8.36 -3.69 -15.57
CA ASP A 78 7.89 -3.20 -14.26
C ASP A 78 8.71 -3.80 -13.11
N CYS A 79 9.10 -5.06 -13.21
CA CYS A 79 9.99 -5.66 -12.23
C CYS A 79 11.39 -5.02 -12.23
N PHE A 80 11.95 -4.71 -13.40
CA PHE A 80 13.22 -3.98 -13.47
C PHE A 80 13.13 -2.60 -12.82
N LEU A 81 12.03 -1.88 -13.06
CA LEU A 81 11.81 -0.57 -12.44
C LEU A 81 11.65 -0.65 -10.91
N SER A 82 11.33 -1.82 -10.35
CA SER A 82 11.34 -2.07 -8.90
C SER A 82 12.74 -2.26 -8.30
N GLY A 83 13.79 -2.25 -9.12
CA GLY A 83 15.19 -2.37 -8.67
C GLY A 83 15.71 -3.81 -8.55
N ALA A 84 14.93 -4.80 -8.99
CA ALA A 84 15.34 -6.21 -9.00
C ALA A 84 16.17 -6.56 -10.25
N CYS A 85 17.04 -7.57 -10.13
CA CYS A 85 17.94 -8.02 -11.20
C CYS A 85 17.21 -8.84 -12.28
N ALA A 86 17.69 -8.82 -13.52
CA ALA A 86 17.05 -9.42 -14.70
C ALA A 86 16.70 -10.89 -14.54
N SER A 87 17.62 -11.67 -13.99
CA SER A 87 17.39 -13.10 -13.83
C SER A 87 16.21 -13.41 -12.90
N VAL A 88 15.88 -12.51 -11.97
CA VAL A 88 14.76 -12.64 -11.02
C VAL A 88 13.47 -12.07 -11.60
N CYS A 89 13.59 -11.00 -12.39
CA CYS A 89 12.43 -10.34 -12.97
C CYS A 89 11.75 -11.14 -14.06
N LEU A 90 12.52 -11.87 -14.87
CA LEU A 90 11.93 -12.69 -15.93
C LEU A 90 11.16 -13.89 -15.38
N SER A 91 11.59 -14.46 -14.24
CA SER A 91 10.83 -15.50 -13.55
C SER A 91 9.54 -14.96 -12.89
N LYS A 92 9.51 -13.69 -12.47
CA LYS A 92 8.32 -13.09 -11.85
C LYS A 92 7.31 -12.58 -12.86
N ALA A 93 7.73 -12.26 -14.08
CA ALA A 93 6.84 -11.90 -15.18
C ALA A 93 5.92 -13.07 -15.64
N LEU A 94 6.04 -14.26 -15.05
CA LEU A 94 5.25 -15.45 -15.34
C LEU A 94 3.79 -15.39 -14.84
N THR A 95 3.45 -14.47 -13.93
CA THR A 95 2.11 -14.43 -13.32
C THR A 95 1.11 -13.65 -14.17
N GLY A 96 -0.03 -14.25 -14.51
CA GLY A 96 -1.16 -13.57 -15.16
C GLY A 96 -1.10 -13.45 -16.69
N LEU A 97 -0.20 -14.18 -17.36
CA LEU A 97 -0.09 -14.19 -18.82
C LEU A 97 -1.12 -15.15 -19.47
N THR A 98 -1.78 -14.69 -20.53
CA THR A 98 -2.65 -15.54 -21.37
C THR A 98 -1.82 -16.22 -22.46
N PRO A 99 -2.06 -17.49 -22.84
CA PRO A 99 -1.27 -18.17 -23.87
C PRO A 99 -1.54 -17.63 -25.29
N SER A 100 -0.52 -17.65 -26.16
CA SER A 100 -0.63 -17.34 -27.60
C SER A 100 -1.25 -18.50 -28.39
N GLU A 101 -1.60 -18.27 -29.66
CA GLU A 101 -2.10 -19.33 -30.55
C GLU A 101 -1.07 -20.47 -30.73
N GLY A 102 0.21 -20.14 -30.91
CA GLY A 102 1.29 -21.14 -30.97
C GLY A 102 1.41 -21.95 -29.67
N GLN A 103 1.29 -21.30 -28.52
CA GLN A 103 1.30 -21.96 -27.20
C GLN A 103 0.08 -22.86 -26.98
N VAL A 104 -1.12 -22.44 -27.44
CA VAL A 104 -2.32 -23.28 -27.44
C VAL A 104 -2.14 -24.52 -28.32
N ALA A 105 -1.45 -24.41 -29.46
CA ALA A 105 -1.12 -25.58 -30.28
C ALA A 105 -0.17 -26.56 -29.57
N ILE A 106 0.83 -26.05 -28.82
CA ILE A 106 1.72 -26.87 -27.98
C ILE A 106 0.91 -27.64 -26.92
N ARG A 107 -0.01 -26.95 -26.23
CA ARG A 107 -0.94 -27.57 -25.28
C ARG A 107 -1.75 -28.69 -25.91
N GLY A 108 -2.38 -28.43 -27.06
CA GLY A 108 -3.19 -29.42 -27.77
C GLY A 108 -2.37 -30.66 -28.15
N LYS A 109 -1.13 -30.46 -28.62
CA LYS A 109 -0.23 -31.56 -28.95
C LYS A 109 0.20 -32.35 -27.71
N TYR A 110 0.52 -31.68 -26.61
CA TYR A 110 0.86 -32.31 -25.33
C TYR A 110 -0.32 -33.13 -24.77
N CYS A 111 -1.51 -32.55 -24.73
CA CYS A 111 -2.70 -33.23 -24.21
C CYS A 111 -3.18 -34.37 -25.11
N GLY A 112 -3.04 -34.24 -26.43
CA GLY A 112 -3.38 -35.30 -27.38
C GLY A 112 -2.36 -36.43 -27.49
N THR A 113 -1.12 -36.22 -27.01
CA THR A 113 0.00 -37.17 -27.15
C THR A 113 0.54 -37.61 -25.80
N CYS A 114 1.17 -36.71 -25.04
CA CYS A 114 1.76 -37.02 -23.73
C CYS A 114 0.69 -37.40 -22.71
N ALA A 115 -0.32 -36.56 -22.51
CA ALA A 115 -1.34 -36.69 -21.45
C ALA A 115 -2.70 -37.16 -21.99
N LYS A 116 -2.67 -38.03 -23.01
CA LYS A 116 -3.87 -38.53 -23.69
C LYS A 116 -4.82 -39.21 -22.69
N GLY A 117 -6.07 -38.75 -22.69
CA GLY A 117 -7.12 -39.25 -21.79
C GLY A 117 -7.22 -38.56 -20.44
N GLN A 118 -6.38 -37.56 -20.13
CA GLN A 118 -6.55 -36.72 -18.94
C GLN A 118 -7.57 -35.60 -19.21
N ALA A 119 -8.69 -35.63 -18.49
CA ALA A 119 -9.85 -34.78 -18.72
C ALA A 119 -9.60 -33.28 -18.46
N ASP A 120 -8.62 -32.96 -17.61
CA ASP A 120 -8.26 -31.60 -17.19
C ASP A 120 -6.94 -31.12 -17.79
N CYS A 121 -6.33 -31.87 -18.71
CA CYS A 121 -5.01 -31.52 -19.25
C CYS A 121 -4.97 -30.11 -19.86
N GLU A 122 -6.00 -29.74 -20.65
CA GLU A 122 -6.01 -28.42 -21.31
C GLU A 122 -6.16 -27.25 -20.32
N SER A 123 -6.97 -27.40 -19.27
CA SER A 123 -7.12 -26.33 -18.27
C SER A 123 -5.91 -26.25 -17.34
N LYS A 124 -5.22 -27.37 -17.12
CA LYS A 124 -4.06 -27.46 -16.23
C LYS A 124 -2.72 -27.13 -16.90
N PHE A 125 -2.61 -27.22 -18.22
CA PHE A 125 -1.32 -27.09 -18.92
C PHE A 125 -0.59 -25.75 -18.70
N PHE A 126 -1.34 -24.65 -18.61
CA PHE A 126 -0.80 -23.30 -18.33
C PHE A 126 -1.21 -22.78 -16.95
N GLU A 127 -1.61 -23.67 -16.03
CA GLU A 127 -1.98 -23.25 -14.68
C GLU A 127 -0.78 -22.57 -14.02
N ALA A 128 -0.97 -21.34 -13.53
CA ALA A 128 0.09 -20.62 -12.86
C ALA A 128 0.59 -21.45 -11.66
N PRO A 129 1.92 -21.52 -11.41
CA PRO A 129 2.42 -22.12 -10.19
C PRO A 129 1.75 -21.43 -9.00
N ARG A 130 1.24 -22.25 -8.07
CA ARG A 130 0.71 -21.79 -6.79
C ARG A 130 1.65 -22.25 -5.69
N PRO A 131 1.63 -21.63 -4.51
CA PRO A 131 2.46 -22.07 -3.39
C PRO A 131 2.32 -23.57 -3.04
N SER A 132 1.20 -24.19 -3.39
CA SER A 132 0.86 -25.59 -3.10
C SER A 132 0.93 -26.54 -4.30
N ALA A 133 1.21 -26.05 -5.51
CA ALA A 133 1.22 -26.88 -6.72
C ALA A 133 2.24 -26.34 -7.74
N ALA A 134 3.08 -27.24 -8.25
CA ALA A 134 3.87 -26.94 -9.44
C ALA A 134 2.92 -26.48 -10.55
N GLY A 135 3.27 -25.37 -11.19
CA GLY A 135 2.49 -24.85 -12.32
C GLY A 135 2.35 -25.92 -13.41
N GLY A 136 1.39 -25.68 -14.29
CA GLY A 136 1.21 -26.50 -15.48
C GLY A 136 2.52 -26.67 -16.26
N PRO A 137 2.72 -27.82 -16.94
CA PRO A 137 3.95 -28.13 -17.65
C PRO A 137 4.27 -27.17 -18.81
N GLY A 138 3.36 -26.26 -19.17
CA GLY A 138 3.56 -25.21 -20.17
C GLY A 138 3.77 -23.81 -19.60
N THR A 139 3.66 -23.60 -18.28
CA THR A 139 3.61 -22.25 -17.71
C THR A 139 4.91 -21.45 -17.93
N GLN A 140 6.06 -22.11 -17.91
CA GLN A 140 7.35 -21.51 -18.23
C GLN A 140 7.48 -21.00 -19.68
N LEU A 141 6.53 -21.35 -20.56
CA LEU A 141 6.54 -20.94 -21.97
C LEU A 141 5.90 -19.57 -22.16
N LEU A 142 5.00 -19.16 -21.26
CA LEU A 142 4.11 -18.00 -21.44
C LEU A 142 4.81 -16.67 -21.76
N PRO A 143 5.98 -16.32 -21.19
CA PRO A 143 6.63 -15.04 -21.48
C PRO A 143 7.20 -14.93 -22.89
N PHE A 144 7.42 -16.08 -23.55
CA PHE A 144 8.18 -16.15 -24.79
C PHE A 144 7.30 -16.07 -26.02
N ALA A 145 7.80 -15.39 -27.05
CA ALA A 145 7.14 -15.30 -28.35
C ALA A 145 7.10 -16.67 -29.06
N ASP A 146 6.18 -16.82 -30.02
CA ASP A 146 6.01 -18.07 -30.79
C ASP A 146 7.27 -18.44 -31.61
N THR A 147 8.10 -17.46 -31.95
CA THR A 147 9.40 -17.68 -32.59
C THR A 147 10.39 -18.43 -31.70
N VAL A 148 10.25 -18.33 -30.38
CA VAL A 148 11.08 -19.04 -29.38
C VAL A 148 10.47 -20.40 -29.04
N THR A 149 9.14 -20.51 -29.00
CA THR A 149 8.44 -21.72 -28.53
C THR A 149 8.02 -22.69 -29.65
N GLY A 150 8.04 -22.27 -30.92
CA GLY A 150 7.43 -23.00 -32.03
C GLY A 150 7.94 -24.42 -32.30
N GLY A 151 9.16 -24.77 -31.85
CA GLY A 151 9.72 -26.12 -31.99
C GLY A 151 9.26 -27.13 -30.93
N ILE A 152 8.70 -26.66 -29.80
CA ILE A 152 8.49 -27.49 -28.60
C ILE A 152 7.52 -28.64 -28.84
N ALA A 153 6.43 -28.40 -29.58
CA ALA A 153 5.45 -29.44 -29.87
C ALA A 153 6.04 -30.60 -30.69
N ALA A 154 6.93 -30.28 -31.65
CA ALA A 154 7.58 -31.27 -32.51
C ALA A 154 8.75 -31.97 -31.81
N ASP A 155 9.45 -31.27 -30.91
CA ASP A 155 10.62 -31.81 -30.22
C ASP A 155 10.26 -32.61 -28.96
N CYS A 156 9.19 -32.22 -28.24
CA CYS A 156 8.93 -32.67 -26.87
C CYS A 156 7.63 -33.47 -26.66
N ALA A 157 6.70 -33.43 -27.62
CA ALA A 157 5.42 -34.13 -27.53
C ALA A 157 5.28 -35.19 -28.64
N VAL A 158 6.27 -36.07 -28.74
CA VAL A 158 6.46 -37.02 -29.86
C VAL A 158 5.88 -38.41 -29.64
N GLU A 159 5.74 -38.87 -28.39
CA GLU A 159 5.30 -40.23 -28.06
C GLU A 159 4.32 -40.25 -26.88
N GLU A 160 3.49 -41.29 -26.77
CA GLU A 160 2.59 -41.42 -25.62
C GLU A 160 3.40 -41.62 -24.33
N GLY A 161 3.00 -40.96 -23.24
CA GLY A 161 3.71 -41.08 -21.95
C GLY A 161 4.83 -40.04 -21.71
N CYS A 162 4.98 -39.01 -22.57
CA CYS A 162 6.02 -38.00 -22.43
C CYS A 162 5.86 -37.00 -21.26
N GLN A 163 4.89 -37.16 -20.36
CA GLN A 163 4.59 -36.15 -19.31
C GLN A 163 5.80 -35.81 -18.43
N LEU A 164 6.59 -36.80 -18.03
CA LEU A 164 7.77 -36.59 -17.18
C LEU A 164 8.96 -35.99 -17.94
N GLY A 165 9.08 -36.29 -19.24
CA GLY A 165 10.15 -35.78 -20.10
C GLY A 165 9.86 -34.41 -20.70
N PHE A 166 8.59 -34.00 -20.72
CA PHE A 166 8.18 -32.76 -21.37
C PHE A 166 8.74 -31.50 -20.69
N PRO A 167 8.67 -31.31 -19.35
CA PRO A 167 9.24 -30.11 -18.72
C PRO A 167 10.74 -29.90 -19.02
N PRO A 168 11.65 -30.88 -18.81
CA PRO A 168 13.06 -30.68 -19.14
C PRO A 168 13.30 -30.52 -20.64
N CYS A 169 12.56 -31.23 -21.51
CA CYS A 169 12.67 -31.05 -22.96
C CYS A 169 12.25 -29.64 -23.40
N SER A 170 11.10 -29.17 -22.93
CA SER A 170 10.54 -27.87 -23.31
C SER A 170 11.49 -26.72 -22.93
N LEU A 171 12.18 -26.84 -21.79
CA LEU A 171 13.15 -25.85 -21.33
C LEU A 171 14.43 -25.83 -22.17
N GLU A 172 14.90 -26.99 -22.64
CA GLU A 172 16.02 -27.06 -23.60
C GLU A 172 15.60 -26.55 -24.99
N SER A 173 14.37 -26.80 -25.44
CA SER A 173 13.84 -26.22 -26.68
C SER A 173 13.68 -24.70 -26.57
N VAL A 174 13.26 -24.17 -25.42
CA VAL A 174 13.27 -22.71 -25.14
C VAL A 174 14.69 -22.17 -25.16
N LYS A 175 15.67 -22.86 -24.56
CA LYS A 175 17.09 -22.47 -24.62
C LYS A 175 17.57 -22.37 -26.07
N LYS A 176 17.21 -23.33 -26.92
CA LYS A 176 17.56 -23.36 -28.36
C LYS A 176 16.92 -22.18 -29.11
N GLY A 177 15.64 -21.91 -28.87
CA GLY A 177 14.93 -20.76 -29.43
C GLY A 177 15.56 -19.43 -29.01
N LEU A 178 15.86 -19.28 -27.71
CA LEU A 178 16.52 -18.11 -27.16
C LEU A 178 17.95 -17.93 -27.70
N THR A 179 18.69 -19.01 -27.93
CA THR A 179 20.03 -18.93 -28.51
C THR A 179 20.01 -18.30 -29.90
N GLY A 180 18.97 -18.60 -30.70
CA GLY A 180 18.72 -17.96 -31.99
C GLY A 180 18.26 -16.50 -31.88
N ALA A 181 17.64 -16.12 -30.75
CA ALA A 181 17.09 -14.79 -30.54
C ALA A 181 18.08 -13.80 -29.89
N VAL A 182 18.74 -14.18 -28.79
CA VAL A 182 19.58 -13.29 -27.95
C VAL A 182 21.04 -13.74 -27.81
N GLY A 183 21.46 -14.77 -28.55
CA GLY A 183 22.81 -15.34 -28.47
C GLY A 183 23.00 -16.32 -27.31
N GLY A 184 23.94 -17.27 -27.47
CA GLY A 184 24.12 -18.41 -26.56
C GLY A 184 24.35 -18.05 -25.09
N PRO A 185 25.32 -17.17 -24.76
CA PRO A 185 25.60 -16.80 -23.36
C PRO A 185 24.41 -16.12 -22.66
N ALA A 186 23.67 -15.26 -23.36
CA ALA A 186 22.48 -14.61 -22.81
C ALA A 186 21.33 -15.60 -22.64
N ALA A 187 21.14 -16.51 -23.60
CA ALA A 187 20.13 -17.57 -23.52
C ALA A 187 20.38 -18.52 -22.34
N GLU A 188 21.63 -18.91 -22.10
CA GLU A 188 22.01 -19.70 -20.91
C GLU A 188 21.69 -18.98 -19.61
N CYS A 189 21.90 -17.67 -19.62
CA CYS A 189 21.62 -16.79 -18.50
C CYS A 189 20.13 -16.75 -18.14
N LEU A 190 19.27 -16.60 -19.15
CA LEU A 190 17.81 -16.60 -18.98
C LEU A 190 17.32 -17.95 -18.47
N VAL A 191 17.78 -19.03 -19.09
CA VAL A 191 17.36 -20.40 -18.73
C VAL A 191 17.84 -20.76 -17.33
N ARG A 192 19.03 -20.32 -16.92
CA ARG A 192 19.51 -20.50 -15.54
C ARG A 192 18.66 -19.74 -14.53
N GLY A 193 18.19 -18.53 -14.86
CA GLY A 193 17.23 -17.79 -14.03
C GLY A 193 15.91 -18.53 -13.85
N LEU A 194 15.42 -19.20 -14.90
CA LEU A 194 14.22 -20.04 -14.84
C LEU A 194 14.44 -21.36 -14.10
N LYS A 195 15.66 -21.93 -14.14
CA LYS A 195 16.04 -23.18 -13.47
C LYS A 195 16.42 -23.01 -11.99
N ALA A 196 16.62 -21.78 -11.51
CA ALA A 196 17.07 -21.55 -10.16
C ALA A 196 15.98 -21.93 -9.14
N GLU A 197 15.98 -23.20 -8.73
CA GLU A 197 15.40 -23.63 -7.46
C GLU A 197 15.98 -22.76 -6.33
N GLU A 198 15.19 -22.54 -5.28
CA GLU A 198 15.43 -21.59 -4.18
C GLU A 198 16.74 -21.81 -3.38
N GLY A 199 17.62 -22.72 -3.78
CA GLY A 199 18.82 -23.13 -3.05
C GLY A 199 20.16 -22.48 -3.40
N GLU A 200 20.31 -21.74 -4.51
CA GLU A 200 21.60 -21.13 -4.87
C GLU A 200 21.47 -19.70 -5.39
N ARG A 201 21.43 -18.74 -4.48
CA ARG A 201 21.53 -17.30 -4.79
C ARG A 201 22.73 -16.73 -4.02
N ARG A 202 23.49 -15.80 -4.64
CA ARG A 202 24.72 -15.16 -4.07
C ARG A 202 24.48 -13.68 -3.75
N ALA A 203 25.21 -13.15 -2.77
CA ALA A 203 25.09 -11.75 -2.32
C ALA A 203 26.08 -10.84 -3.06
N PRO A 204 25.84 -9.51 -3.10
CA PRO A 204 26.62 -8.55 -3.90
C PRO A 204 28.08 -8.36 -3.47
N ASP A 205 28.49 -8.81 -2.28
CA ASP A 205 29.84 -8.63 -1.73
C ASP A 205 30.73 -9.89 -1.81
N GLY A 206 30.22 -10.98 -2.38
CA GLY A 206 30.97 -12.24 -2.51
C GLY A 206 31.18 -12.99 -1.19
N GLY A 207 30.55 -12.57 -0.09
CA GLY A 207 30.50 -13.32 1.17
C GLY A 207 29.53 -14.51 1.11
N ALA A 208 29.68 -15.46 2.05
CA ALA A 208 28.74 -16.56 2.21
C ALA A 208 27.32 -16.02 2.44
N ILE A 209 26.37 -16.39 1.57
CA ILE A 209 24.96 -16.17 1.83
C ILE A 209 24.56 -17.06 3.00
N VAL A 210 24.39 -16.42 4.16
CA VAL A 210 23.81 -17.07 5.32
C VAL A 210 22.30 -17.00 5.14
N VAL A 211 21.69 -18.18 5.00
CA VAL A 211 20.30 -18.46 4.65
C VAL A 211 19.29 -17.96 5.70
N THR A 212 19.75 -17.26 6.74
CA THR A 212 18.86 -16.61 7.70
C THR A 212 19.57 -15.39 8.25
N CYS A 213 18.97 -14.23 8.00
CA CYS A 213 19.42 -13.01 8.63
C CYS A 213 19.05 -13.08 10.13
N THR A 214 20.04 -12.94 11.01
CA THR A 214 19.85 -13.05 12.45
C THR A 214 20.56 -11.90 13.16
N SER A 215 20.21 -11.69 14.43
CA SER A 215 20.90 -10.72 15.29
C SER A 215 22.37 -11.03 15.56
N LYS A 216 22.85 -12.25 15.23
CA LYS A 216 24.24 -12.66 15.42
C LYS A 216 25.15 -12.33 14.24
N ASN A 217 24.58 -12.16 13.05
CA ASN A 217 25.33 -12.01 11.80
C ASN A 217 24.98 -10.74 11.01
N CYS A 218 24.00 -9.95 11.47
CA CYS A 218 23.62 -8.69 10.84
C CYS A 218 23.77 -7.50 11.78
N ALA A 219 24.65 -6.55 11.41
CA ALA A 219 24.82 -5.30 12.14
C ALA A 219 23.66 -4.31 11.90
N GLY A 220 23.09 -4.32 10.69
CA GLY A 220 21.91 -3.54 10.32
C GLY A 220 20.62 -4.33 10.55
N CYS A 221 19.73 -4.39 9.57
CA CYS A 221 18.42 -5.04 9.68
C CYS A 221 18.20 -6.14 8.64
N CYS A 222 17.20 -6.98 8.85
CA CYS A 222 16.87 -8.15 8.06
C CYS A 222 15.63 -7.92 7.20
N ARG A 223 15.72 -8.15 5.89
CA ARG A 223 14.55 -8.19 5.01
C ARG A 223 14.67 -9.35 4.04
N ASN A 224 13.69 -10.25 4.04
CA ASN A 224 13.69 -11.45 3.17
C ASN A 224 15.03 -12.20 3.27
N ASP A 225 15.50 -12.43 4.51
CA ASP A 225 16.79 -13.05 4.85
C ASP A 225 18.05 -12.34 4.35
N LEU A 226 17.93 -11.12 3.82
CA LEU A 226 19.04 -10.25 3.47
C LEU A 226 19.37 -9.28 4.63
N CYS A 227 20.65 -9.21 5.00
CA CYS A 227 21.15 -8.17 5.89
C CYS A 227 21.37 -6.87 5.12
N LEU A 228 20.62 -5.83 5.47
CA LEU A 228 20.75 -4.46 4.94
C LEU A 228 21.46 -3.58 5.96
N VAL A 229 22.09 -2.49 5.49
CA VAL A 229 22.93 -1.60 6.32
C VAL A 229 22.16 -0.96 7.48
N GLY A 230 20.85 -0.70 7.29
CA GLY A 230 19.99 -0.24 8.37
C GLY A 230 19.85 1.27 8.52
N ASP A 231 20.32 2.05 7.53
CA ASP A 231 20.36 3.52 7.53
C ASP A 231 19.49 4.17 6.42
N GLU A 232 18.85 3.37 5.59
CA GLU A 232 17.99 3.84 4.51
C GLU A 232 16.53 3.97 4.96
N LYS A 233 15.79 4.90 4.36
CA LYS A 233 14.37 5.15 4.65
C LYS A 233 13.52 3.89 4.46
N ASP A 234 13.84 3.09 3.45
CA ASP A 234 13.17 1.84 3.17
C ASP A 234 13.86 0.65 3.82
N ALA A 235 14.96 0.79 4.55
CA ALA A 235 15.64 -0.32 5.22
C ALA A 235 16.28 0.15 6.54
N CYS A 236 15.43 0.60 7.46
CA CYS A 236 15.87 1.15 8.74
C CYS A 236 15.86 0.11 9.85
N GLY A 237 16.94 0.04 10.63
CA GLY A 237 17.03 -0.85 11.78
C GLY A 237 18.45 -1.29 12.09
N THR A 238 18.67 -1.96 13.22
CA THR A 238 19.99 -2.45 13.62
C THR A 238 19.90 -3.77 14.39
N ARG A 239 21.01 -4.50 14.52
CA ARG A 239 21.15 -5.73 15.33
C ARG A 239 20.31 -6.90 14.81
N GLY A 240 20.16 -6.99 13.49
CA GLY A 240 19.49 -8.09 12.79
C GLY A 240 18.01 -8.26 13.15
N VAL A 241 17.36 -7.17 13.54
CA VAL A 241 15.88 -7.09 13.61
C VAL A 241 15.31 -6.91 12.20
N ALA A 242 14.00 -7.14 12.00
CA ALA A 242 13.37 -6.92 10.70
C ALA A 242 13.51 -5.44 10.25
N CYS A 243 13.86 -5.21 8.98
CA CYS A 243 13.97 -3.86 8.43
C CYS A 243 12.63 -3.17 8.37
N GLU A 244 12.53 -2.03 9.06
CA GLU A 244 11.39 -1.15 8.97
C GLU A 244 11.49 -0.25 7.74
N THR A 245 10.36 -0.01 7.08
CA THR A 245 10.24 1.06 6.08
C THR A 245 9.63 2.27 6.77
N CYS A 246 10.40 3.36 6.90
CA CYS A 246 9.96 4.56 7.57
C CYS A 246 8.84 5.24 6.78
N SER A 247 7.64 5.25 7.36
CA SER A 247 6.42 5.75 6.73
C SER A 247 6.40 7.28 6.64
N GLY A 248 5.64 7.80 5.67
CA GLY A 248 5.40 9.23 5.50
C GLY A 248 6.69 10.04 5.32
N THR A 249 6.83 11.11 6.11
CA THR A 249 8.00 12.02 6.11
C THR A 249 9.13 11.56 7.03
N SER A 250 8.99 10.42 7.70
CA SER A 250 10.00 9.89 8.62
C SER A 250 11.30 9.54 7.91
N THR A 251 12.43 9.82 8.55
CA THR A 251 13.78 9.51 8.09
C THR A 251 14.38 8.42 8.98
N CYS A 252 15.31 7.63 8.43
CA CYS A 252 16.08 6.71 9.26
C CYS A 252 17.21 7.50 9.94
N GLU A 253 17.05 7.79 11.23
CA GLU A 253 18.05 8.49 12.03
C GLU A 253 18.54 7.57 13.14
N ALA A 254 19.85 7.35 13.20
CA ALA A 254 20.47 6.43 14.16
C ALA A 254 19.82 5.02 14.12
N SER A 255 19.55 4.51 12.91
CA SER A 255 18.94 3.20 12.67
C SER A 255 17.56 3.01 13.31
N ALA A 256 16.81 4.10 13.50
CA ALA A 256 15.41 4.08 13.89
C ALA A 256 14.59 5.03 13.01
N CYS A 257 13.37 4.64 12.67
CA CYS A 257 12.45 5.51 11.95
C CYS A 257 12.01 6.65 12.86
N LYS A 258 12.49 7.86 12.54
CA LYS A 258 12.17 9.06 13.30
C LYS A 258 11.29 9.97 12.45
N ALA A 259 10.05 10.14 12.91
CA ALA A 259 9.16 11.14 12.35
C ALA A 259 9.70 12.54 12.67
N PRO A 260 9.58 13.51 11.74
CA PRO A 260 9.74 14.92 12.07
C PRO A 260 8.86 15.29 13.26
N CYS A 261 9.26 16.31 14.01
CA CYS A 261 8.41 16.86 15.04
C CYS A 261 7.07 17.27 14.42
N GLY A 262 5.99 16.78 15.01
CA GLY A 262 4.64 16.97 14.52
C GLY A 262 3.59 16.47 15.52
N PRO A 263 2.30 16.51 15.14
CA PRO A 263 1.19 16.15 16.02
C PRO A 263 1.30 14.72 16.61
N ASP A 264 1.94 13.81 15.88
CA ASP A 264 2.07 12.40 16.28
C ASP A 264 3.11 12.16 17.38
N ASN A 265 4.05 13.08 17.57
CA ASN A 265 5.18 12.88 18.51
C ASN A 265 5.50 14.11 19.39
N CYS A 266 4.71 15.17 19.29
CA CYS A 266 4.93 16.38 20.08
C CYS A 266 3.65 16.94 20.69
N ALA A 267 3.55 16.87 22.03
CA ALA A 267 2.43 17.46 22.78
C ALA A 267 2.49 18.99 22.81
N GLY A 268 3.71 19.56 22.84
CA GLY A 268 3.95 21.01 22.76
C GLY A 268 4.05 21.47 21.30
N CYS A 269 5.07 22.27 20.98
CA CYS A 269 5.30 22.74 19.62
C CYS A 269 6.70 22.37 19.11
N CYS A 270 6.84 22.42 17.79
CA CYS A 270 8.08 22.13 17.12
C CYS A 270 8.89 23.40 16.93
N ASP A 271 10.11 23.40 17.47
CA ASP A 271 11.12 24.42 17.23
C ASP A 271 12.31 23.75 16.54
N ASN A 272 12.55 24.08 15.26
CA ASN A 272 13.63 23.48 14.47
C ASN A 272 13.65 21.93 14.51
N ASN A 273 12.48 21.31 14.36
CA ASN A 273 12.29 19.85 14.42
C ASN A 273 12.51 19.22 15.81
N VAL A 274 12.63 20.03 16.86
CA VAL A 274 12.70 19.60 18.26
C VAL A 274 11.36 19.88 18.94
N CYS A 275 10.79 18.87 19.59
CA CYS A 275 9.60 19.08 20.40
C CYS A 275 9.99 19.80 21.70
N VAL A 276 9.42 20.97 21.92
CA VAL A 276 9.54 21.73 23.17
C VAL A 276 8.18 21.79 23.85
N GLU A 277 8.17 22.06 25.17
CA GLU A 277 6.92 22.09 25.95
C GLU A 277 5.91 23.13 25.45
N GLY A 278 6.37 24.16 24.73
CA GLY A 278 5.49 25.16 24.12
C GLY A 278 4.93 26.18 25.10
N LEU A 279 5.60 26.39 26.25
CA LEU A 279 5.17 27.29 27.33
C LEU A 279 5.90 28.65 27.32
N ALA A 280 6.97 28.78 26.56
CA ALA A 280 7.77 30.00 26.52
C ALA A 280 7.12 31.06 25.63
N LYS A 281 7.24 32.36 25.99
CA LYS A 281 6.75 33.47 25.16
C LYS A 281 7.35 33.44 23.74
N ASP A 282 8.60 33.02 23.62
CA ASP A 282 9.32 32.93 22.34
C ASP A 282 9.15 31.57 21.62
N ALA A 283 8.57 30.57 22.29
CA ALA A 283 8.30 29.25 21.73
C ALA A 283 6.97 28.72 22.29
N CYS A 284 5.87 29.38 21.89
CA CYS A 284 4.52 29.07 22.36
C CYS A 284 3.77 28.24 21.32
N GLY A 285 3.13 27.14 21.74
CA GLY A 285 2.32 26.32 20.85
C GLY A 285 2.06 24.91 21.40
N ARG A 286 1.15 24.18 20.75
CA ARG A 286 0.72 22.83 21.15
C ARG A 286 0.47 21.93 19.94
N ALA A 287 0.21 20.65 20.21
CA ALA A 287 -0.22 19.65 19.23
C ALA A 287 0.74 19.51 18.04
N GLY A 288 2.04 19.70 18.28
CA GLY A 288 3.09 19.49 17.29
C GLY A 288 3.07 20.49 16.13
N ALA A 289 2.34 21.61 16.28
CA ALA A 289 2.46 22.73 15.36
C ALA A 289 3.82 23.43 15.52
N GLN A 290 4.22 24.24 14.54
CA GLN A 290 5.41 25.10 14.67
C GLN A 290 5.25 26.09 15.82
N CYS A 291 6.29 26.26 16.63
CA CYS A 291 6.30 27.20 17.73
C CYS A 291 6.14 28.64 17.23
N LYS A 292 5.38 29.44 17.97
CA LYS A 292 5.15 30.85 17.67
C LYS A 292 5.66 31.75 18.80
N LYS A 293 6.28 32.85 18.43
CA LYS A 293 6.59 33.96 19.34
C LYS A 293 5.34 34.80 19.60
N CYS A 294 4.98 34.97 20.87
CA CYS A 294 3.88 35.83 21.28
C CYS A 294 4.26 37.32 21.18
N GLY A 295 3.27 38.15 20.84
CA GLY A 295 3.45 39.60 20.71
C GLY A 295 3.87 40.27 22.02
N ALA A 296 4.31 41.53 21.94
CA ALA A 296 4.78 42.30 23.10
C ALA A 296 3.77 42.28 24.26
N SER A 297 2.49 42.53 23.97
CA SER A 297 1.38 42.55 24.94
C SER A 297 0.72 41.19 25.20
N SER A 298 1.32 40.08 24.77
CA SER A 298 0.76 38.73 24.95
C SER A 298 1.67 37.83 25.78
N VAL A 299 1.08 36.90 26.52
CA VAL A 299 1.80 35.84 27.25
C VAL A 299 1.46 34.48 26.65
N CYS A 300 2.36 33.51 26.77
CA CYS A 300 2.01 32.13 26.45
C CYS A 300 1.26 31.54 27.65
N ALA A 301 -0.04 31.31 27.48
CA ALA A 301 -0.90 30.71 28.50
C ALA A 301 -1.60 29.49 27.91
N GLU A 302 -1.47 28.34 28.56
CA GLU A 302 -1.96 27.05 28.04
C GLU A 302 -1.52 26.82 26.58
N GLN A 303 -0.23 27.06 26.33
CA GLN A 303 0.42 26.85 25.03
C GLN A 303 -0.19 27.68 23.88
N THR A 304 -0.87 28.78 24.20
CA THR A 304 -1.44 29.72 23.22
C THR A 304 -1.09 31.16 23.60
N CYS A 305 -0.83 32.02 22.61
CA CYS A 305 -0.57 33.44 22.85
C CYS A 305 -1.87 34.16 23.23
N VAL A 306 -1.93 34.70 24.44
CA VAL A 306 -3.09 35.42 24.99
C VAL A 306 -2.73 36.85 25.32
N ASP A 307 -3.60 37.80 24.98
CA ASP A 307 -3.42 39.20 25.35
C ASP A 307 -3.44 39.39 26.88
N THR A 308 -2.47 40.15 27.39
CA THR A 308 -2.27 40.34 28.84
C THR A 308 -3.44 41.09 29.47
N SER A 309 -4.06 42.03 28.75
CA SER A 309 -5.20 42.81 29.27
C SER A 309 -6.46 41.95 29.36
N CYS A 310 -6.68 41.07 28.39
CA CYS A 310 -7.78 40.11 28.43
C CYS A 310 -7.54 39.07 29.53
N LYS A 311 -6.34 38.47 29.60
CA LYS A 311 -6.02 37.46 30.63
C LYS A 311 -6.24 37.96 32.05
N ALA A 312 -5.95 39.24 32.30
CA ALA A 312 -6.09 39.86 33.62
C ALA A 312 -7.55 40.09 34.05
N THR A 313 -8.49 40.21 33.11
CA THR A 313 -9.86 40.68 33.39
C THR A 313 -10.97 39.71 32.99
N CYS A 314 -10.65 38.72 32.14
CA CYS A 314 -11.65 37.83 31.57
C CYS A 314 -11.93 36.61 32.46
N ALA A 315 -13.18 36.45 32.89
CA ALA A 315 -13.62 35.26 33.61
C ALA A 315 -13.75 34.03 32.68
N GLY A 316 -14.11 34.25 31.41
CA GLY A 316 -14.18 33.23 30.36
C GLY A 316 -12.84 33.07 29.64
N CYS A 317 -12.86 33.11 28.30
CA CYS A 317 -11.66 32.91 27.47
C CYS A 317 -11.38 34.12 26.55
N CYS A 318 -10.15 34.23 26.09
CA CYS A 318 -9.66 35.33 25.28
C CYS A 318 -9.52 34.92 23.81
N SER A 319 -10.17 35.68 22.92
CA SER A 319 -9.90 35.68 21.48
C SER A 319 -9.22 36.99 21.12
N GLY A 320 -7.89 36.98 21.08
CA GLY A 320 -7.10 38.21 21.07
C GLY A 320 -7.30 39.02 22.35
N ALA A 321 -7.70 40.30 22.22
CA ALA A 321 -8.06 41.16 23.34
C ALA A 321 -9.52 41.03 23.78
N THR A 322 -10.36 40.30 23.04
CA THR A 322 -11.79 40.16 23.33
C THR A 322 -12.03 39.04 24.33
N CYS A 323 -12.72 39.35 25.44
CA CYS A 323 -13.19 38.36 26.39
C CYS A 323 -14.52 37.74 25.93
N LEU A 324 -14.54 36.42 25.73
CA LEU A 324 -15.73 35.63 25.46
C LEU A 324 -16.15 34.87 26.71
N THR A 325 -17.42 34.46 26.78
CA THR A 325 -17.98 33.76 27.95
C THR A 325 -17.32 32.42 28.22
N GLY A 326 -16.69 31.79 27.22
CA GLY A 326 -15.93 30.56 27.41
C GLY A 326 -16.78 29.28 27.48
N GLY A 327 -18.06 29.36 27.14
CA GLY A 327 -19.01 28.24 27.28
C GLY A 327 -19.47 27.59 25.97
N SER A 328 -19.02 28.06 24.81
CA SER A 328 -19.41 27.49 23.51
C SER A 328 -18.35 26.52 22.97
N ALA A 329 -18.76 25.57 22.12
CA ALA A 329 -17.84 24.61 21.51
C ALA A 329 -16.74 25.29 20.66
N THR A 330 -17.03 26.43 20.01
CA THR A 330 -16.07 27.18 19.19
C THR A 330 -15.27 28.24 19.96
N ALA A 331 -15.60 28.48 21.23
CA ALA A 331 -14.91 29.42 22.10
C ALA A 331 -14.97 28.92 23.55
N CYS A 332 -14.34 27.77 23.79
CA CYS A 332 -14.27 27.14 25.10
C CYS A 332 -13.05 27.63 25.88
N GLY A 333 -13.20 27.87 27.17
CA GLY A 333 -12.10 28.23 28.06
C GLY A 333 -12.56 28.99 29.30
N LYS A 334 -11.66 29.23 30.25
CA LYS A 334 -11.94 30.02 31.45
C LYS A 334 -10.70 30.75 31.95
N ALA A 335 -10.87 31.60 32.96
CA ALA A 335 -9.78 32.27 33.68
C ALA A 335 -8.83 33.06 32.77
N GLY A 336 -9.38 33.64 31.70
CA GLY A 336 -8.65 34.47 30.77
C GLY A 336 -7.61 33.71 29.95
N ASN A 337 -7.73 32.38 29.82
CA ASN A 337 -6.93 31.59 28.88
C ASN A 337 -7.45 31.77 27.45
N ALA A 338 -6.69 31.30 26.45
CA ALA A 338 -7.12 31.39 25.06
C ALA A 338 -8.43 30.64 24.83
N CYS A 339 -9.32 31.20 24.01
CA CYS A 339 -10.47 30.43 23.51
C CYS A 339 -9.98 29.32 22.60
N VAL A 340 -10.48 28.11 22.83
CA VAL A 340 -10.22 26.94 21.99
C VAL A 340 -11.50 26.47 21.32
N ASP A 341 -11.37 26.03 20.08
CA ASP A 341 -12.41 25.24 19.41
C ASP A 341 -12.26 23.77 19.86
N CYS A 342 -13.34 23.20 20.38
CA CYS A 342 -13.39 21.81 20.81
C CYS A 342 -13.36 20.80 19.67
N GLY A 343 -13.58 21.26 18.44
CA GLY A 343 -13.66 20.43 17.26
C GLY A 343 -14.97 19.64 17.19
N LYS A 344 -15.12 18.88 16.10
CA LYS A 344 -16.32 18.08 15.87
C LYS A 344 -16.52 17.03 16.96
N GLY A 345 -17.79 16.81 17.30
CA GLY A 345 -18.22 15.80 18.27
C GLY A 345 -17.87 16.11 19.73
N ARG A 346 -17.43 17.34 20.02
CA ARG A 346 -17.10 17.79 21.37
C ARG A 346 -17.88 19.04 21.73
N THR A 347 -18.07 19.24 23.03
CA THR A 347 -18.73 20.42 23.60
C THR A 347 -17.86 21.05 24.67
N CYS A 348 -18.11 22.31 24.99
CA CYS A 348 -17.44 22.97 26.10
C CYS A 348 -18.12 22.62 27.41
N SER A 349 -17.39 22.03 28.35
CA SER A 349 -17.84 21.86 29.72
C SER A 349 -17.90 23.22 30.40
N GLY A 350 -19.08 23.85 30.43
CA GLY A 350 -19.23 25.23 30.93
C GLY A 350 -18.76 25.45 32.37
N THR A 351 -18.70 24.42 33.20
CA THR A 351 -18.17 24.50 34.58
C THR A 351 -16.65 24.35 34.64
N GLN A 352 -16.05 23.57 33.73
CA GLN A 352 -14.62 23.31 33.72
C GLN A 352 -13.85 24.20 32.73
N GLY A 353 -14.54 24.82 31.76
CA GLY A 353 -13.91 25.57 30.67
C GLY A 353 -13.03 24.68 29.79
N THR A 354 -13.35 23.39 29.69
CA THR A 354 -12.55 22.39 28.96
C THR A 354 -13.42 21.67 27.93
N CYS A 355 -12.80 21.30 26.81
CA CYS A 355 -13.47 20.52 25.78
C CYS A 355 -13.67 19.08 26.25
N ALA A 356 -14.90 18.62 26.17
CA ALA A 356 -15.30 17.26 26.52
C ALA A 356 -16.03 16.61 25.34
N LEU A 357 -15.99 15.28 25.27
CA LEU A 357 -16.81 14.52 24.31
C LEU A 357 -18.29 14.84 24.54
N ASP A 358 -19.00 15.21 23.48
CA ASP A 358 -20.45 15.36 23.54
C ASP A 358 -21.07 13.95 23.45
N PRO A 359 -21.74 13.45 24.51
CA PRO A 359 -22.32 12.11 24.49
C PRO A 359 -23.40 11.93 23.41
N SER A 360 -23.97 13.01 22.90
CA SER A 360 -24.99 13.01 21.85
C SER A 360 -24.42 13.19 20.44
N ALA A 361 -23.14 13.52 20.31
CA ALA A 361 -22.50 13.64 19.00
C ALA A 361 -22.48 12.30 18.26
N LEU A 362 -22.65 12.37 16.95
CA LEU A 362 -22.74 11.22 16.07
C LEU A 362 -21.37 10.92 15.46
N PHE A 363 -21.03 9.65 15.43
CA PHE A 363 -19.76 9.14 14.91
C PHE A 363 -19.99 8.03 13.90
N ASP A 364 -19.16 8.02 12.86
CA ASP A 364 -18.99 6.89 11.98
C ASP A 364 -17.83 6.03 12.50
N VAL A 365 -18.05 4.72 12.60
CA VAL A 365 -17.02 3.75 12.96
C VAL A 365 -16.45 3.15 11.70
N THR A 366 -15.15 3.26 11.49
CA THR A 366 -14.44 2.66 10.36
C THR A 366 -13.53 1.55 10.87
N VAL A 367 -13.75 0.31 10.43
CA VAL A 367 -12.76 -0.76 10.60
C VAL A 367 -11.79 -0.64 9.43
N THR A 368 -10.52 -0.42 9.75
CA THR A 368 -9.48 -0.13 8.74
C THR A 368 -8.81 -1.41 8.27
N SER A 369 -8.38 -2.26 9.20
CA SER A 369 -7.67 -3.50 8.91
C SER A 369 -7.68 -4.46 10.09
N ALA A 370 -7.24 -5.70 9.86
CA ALA A 370 -6.97 -6.67 10.90
C ALA A 370 -5.67 -7.44 10.63
N ASN A 371 -5.13 -8.10 11.65
CA ASN A 371 -4.08 -9.10 11.54
C ASN A 371 -4.62 -10.43 12.09
N LEU A 372 -4.64 -11.43 11.23
CA LEU A 372 -5.28 -12.73 11.43
C LEU A 372 -4.22 -13.84 11.45
N PRO A 373 -4.46 -14.97 12.14
CA PRO A 373 -3.59 -16.13 12.02
C PRO A 373 -3.69 -16.77 10.63
N PRO A 374 -2.63 -17.42 10.13
CA PRO A 374 -2.65 -18.09 8.83
C PRO A 374 -3.44 -19.42 8.82
N ARG A 375 -3.88 -19.88 9.99
CA ARG A 375 -4.61 -21.14 10.17
C ARG A 375 -5.72 -20.98 11.19
N THR A 376 -6.74 -21.83 11.11
CA THR A 376 -7.81 -21.91 12.10
C THR A 376 -7.25 -22.24 13.47
N LYS A 377 -8.05 -22.01 14.52
CA LYS A 377 -7.64 -22.28 15.90
C LYS A 377 -7.25 -23.75 16.14
N SER A 378 -7.86 -24.69 15.43
CA SER A 378 -7.53 -26.12 15.49
C SER A 378 -6.25 -26.48 14.73
N GLY A 379 -5.63 -25.52 14.05
CA GLY A 379 -4.46 -25.72 13.19
C GLY A 379 -4.82 -26.17 11.76
N GLY A 380 -6.11 -26.17 11.41
CA GLY A 380 -6.58 -26.45 10.05
C GLY A 380 -6.36 -25.27 9.10
N ALA A 381 -6.56 -25.53 7.81
CA ALA A 381 -6.74 -24.48 6.83
C ALA A 381 -8.00 -23.66 7.12
N TRP A 382 -8.01 -22.42 6.68
CA TRP A 382 -9.22 -21.59 6.62
C TRP A 382 -10.13 -22.12 5.50
N ASP A 383 -9.60 -22.17 4.28
CA ASP A 383 -10.35 -22.73 3.15
C ASP A 383 -9.83 -24.09 2.66
N PHE A 384 -10.52 -24.65 1.67
CA PHE A 384 -10.11 -25.84 0.96
C PHE A 384 -8.71 -25.65 0.31
N TYR A 385 -7.82 -26.64 0.44
CA TYR A 385 -6.42 -26.64 -0.05
C TYR A 385 -5.37 -25.78 0.71
N GLU A 386 -5.56 -25.50 2.01
CA GLU A 386 -4.57 -24.77 2.83
C GLU A 386 -4.40 -23.29 2.47
N ASN A 387 -5.47 -22.64 2.00
CA ASN A 387 -5.48 -21.20 1.70
C ASN A 387 -5.57 -20.33 2.97
N LEU A 388 -5.32 -19.03 2.78
CA LEU A 388 -5.45 -17.97 3.78
C LEU A 388 -6.90 -17.48 3.80
N PRO A 389 -7.39 -16.92 4.92
CA PRO A 389 -8.81 -16.59 5.03
C PRO A 389 -9.23 -15.51 4.02
N ASP A 390 -10.52 -15.45 3.73
CA ASP A 390 -11.29 -14.46 2.98
C ASP A 390 -12.05 -13.48 3.91
N PRO A 391 -11.36 -12.68 4.74
CA PRO A 391 -11.99 -12.02 5.86
C PRO A 391 -12.90 -10.84 5.52
N TYR A 392 -13.97 -10.73 6.31
CA TYR A 392 -14.76 -9.52 6.49
C TYR A 392 -15.01 -9.24 7.97
N ALA A 393 -15.21 -7.97 8.33
CA ALA A 393 -15.45 -7.55 9.70
C ALA A 393 -16.93 -7.19 9.93
N ARG A 394 -17.47 -7.59 11.07
CA ARG A 394 -18.76 -7.16 11.61
C ARG A 394 -18.54 -6.30 12.84
N ALA A 395 -19.22 -5.16 12.92
CA ALA A 395 -19.17 -4.30 14.10
C ALA A 395 -20.56 -4.16 14.70
N TYR A 396 -20.60 -3.99 16.02
CA TYR A 396 -21.84 -3.87 16.78
C TYR A 396 -21.70 -2.80 17.86
N SER A 397 -22.78 -2.05 18.11
CA SER A 397 -22.92 -1.17 19.25
C SER A 397 -24.33 -1.25 19.83
N SER A 398 -24.49 -0.93 21.11
CA SER A 398 -25.80 -0.92 21.74
C SER A 398 -25.89 -0.04 22.99
N LEU A 399 -27.07 0.53 23.22
CA LEU A 399 -27.44 1.28 24.41
C LEU A 399 -28.94 1.10 24.69
N GLY A 400 -29.26 0.32 25.72
CA GLY A 400 -30.65 -0.04 26.02
C GLY A 400 -31.27 -0.81 24.86
N ALA A 401 -32.37 -0.30 24.30
CA ALA A 401 -33.07 -0.91 23.17
C ALA A 401 -32.53 -0.47 21.78
N THR A 402 -31.59 0.49 21.75
CA THR A 402 -30.95 0.94 20.50
C THR A 402 -29.70 0.11 20.24
N SER A 403 -29.50 -0.29 18.99
CA SER A 403 -28.31 -0.99 18.53
C SER A 403 -28.01 -0.68 17.08
N HIS A 404 -26.73 -0.64 16.73
CA HIS A 404 -26.26 -0.57 15.35
C HIS A 404 -25.39 -1.77 15.05
N SER A 405 -25.49 -2.28 13.83
CA SER A 405 -24.60 -3.31 13.29
C SER A 405 -24.29 -3.03 11.83
N GLY A 406 -23.17 -3.56 11.36
CA GLY A 406 -22.77 -3.46 9.97
C GLY A 406 -21.62 -4.38 9.64
N THR A 407 -21.38 -4.56 8.35
CA THR A 407 -20.40 -5.50 7.80
C THR A 407 -19.56 -4.81 6.74
N THR A 408 -18.27 -5.12 6.67
CA THR A 408 -17.40 -4.66 5.58
C THR A 408 -17.58 -5.51 4.33
N ALA A 409 -16.93 -5.11 3.23
CA ALA A 409 -16.73 -6.01 2.10
C ALA A 409 -15.74 -7.14 2.46
N LEU A 410 -15.76 -8.21 1.66
CA LEU A 410 -14.81 -9.31 1.70
C LEU A 410 -13.47 -8.91 1.10
N VAL A 411 -12.37 -9.45 1.64
CA VAL A 411 -11.03 -9.33 1.06
C VAL A 411 -10.43 -10.73 0.98
N ALA A 412 -10.13 -11.20 -0.23
CA ALA A 412 -9.75 -12.59 -0.43
C ALA A 412 -8.29 -12.92 -0.06
N ASP A 413 -8.05 -14.17 0.34
CA ASP A 413 -6.76 -14.85 0.52
C ASP A 413 -5.73 -14.03 1.33
N THR A 414 -6.11 -13.51 2.50
CA THR A 414 -5.24 -12.62 3.28
C THR A 414 -5.37 -12.72 4.79
N THR A 415 -4.22 -12.73 5.46
CA THR A 415 -4.15 -12.53 6.92
C THR A 415 -4.11 -11.06 7.33
N ASN A 416 -4.09 -10.12 6.37
CA ASN A 416 -3.92 -8.69 6.62
C ASN A 416 -4.92 -7.83 5.81
N PRO A 417 -6.24 -8.04 5.97
CA PRO A 417 -7.24 -7.34 5.18
C PRO A 417 -7.23 -5.84 5.40
N GLN A 418 -7.61 -5.09 4.36
CA GLN A 418 -7.77 -3.64 4.37
C GLN A 418 -9.17 -3.29 3.85
N TRP A 419 -10.02 -2.68 4.68
CA TRP A 419 -11.38 -2.29 4.29
C TRP A 419 -11.53 -0.77 4.17
N SER A 420 -11.02 -0.03 5.16
CA SER A 420 -11.03 1.45 5.22
C SER A 420 -12.37 2.14 4.91
N VAL A 421 -13.50 1.47 5.19
CA VAL A 421 -14.86 1.98 5.00
C VAL A 421 -15.63 2.07 6.32
N PRO A 422 -16.56 3.06 6.47
CA PRO A 422 -17.47 3.09 7.62
C PRO A 422 -18.31 1.81 7.69
N VAL A 423 -18.26 1.12 8.83
CA VAL A 423 -19.04 -0.09 9.11
C VAL A 423 -20.30 0.25 9.93
N LEU A 424 -20.22 1.24 10.82
CA LEU A 424 -21.37 1.82 11.51
C LEU A 424 -21.43 3.31 11.18
N THR A 425 -22.62 3.84 10.92
CA THR A 425 -22.80 5.25 10.57
C THR A 425 -23.72 5.95 11.54
N SER A 426 -23.40 7.20 11.87
CA SER A 426 -24.23 8.08 12.70
C SER A 426 -24.60 7.51 14.08
N VAL A 427 -23.65 6.85 14.74
CA VAL A 427 -23.85 6.26 16.08
C VAL A 427 -23.54 7.29 17.18
N PRO A 428 -24.41 7.49 18.18
CA PRO A 428 -24.13 8.40 19.29
C PRO A 428 -22.91 7.95 20.11
N ALA A 429 -22.07 8.91 20.52
CA ALA A 429 -20.87 8.63 21.33
C ALA A 429 -21.20 7.88 22.64
N ARG A 430 -22.31 8.21 23.30
CA ARG A 430 -22.79 7.50 24.49
C ARG A 430 -23.10 6.03 24.25
N GLU A 431 -23.50 5.66 23.04
CA GLU A 431 -23.77 4.26 22.70
C GLU A 431 -22.47 3.49 22.52
N LEU A 432 -21.53 4.05 21.77
CA LEU A 432 -20.20 3.47 21.56
C LEU A 432 -19.43 3.31 22.88
N LEU A 433 -19.52 4.30 23.78
CA LEU A 433 -18.93 4.21 25.13
C LEU A 433 -19.59 3.14 26.02
N ASN A 434 -20.86 2.82 25.76
CA ASN A 434 -21.59 1.80 26.52
C ASN A 434 -21.25 0.40 26.03
N SER A 435 -21.28 0.18 24.72
CA SER A 435 -21.01 -1.11 24.11
C SER A 435 -20.51 -0.93 22.68
N PHE A 436 -19.33 -1.50 22.40
CA PHE A 436 -18.77 -1.61 21.07
C PHE A 436 -18.03 -2.94 20.96
N SER A 437 -18.29 -3.71 19.90
CA SER A 437 -17.57 -4.94 19.59
C SER A 437 -17.28 -5.05 18.11
N VAL A 438 -16.21 -5.78 17.80
CA VAL A 438 -15.84 -6.13 16.43
C VAL A 438 -15.54 -7.62 16.37
N GLU A 439 -16.02 -8.25 15.31
CA GLU A 439 -15.80 -9.64 14.95
C GLU A 439 -15.24 -9.69 13.54
N VAL A 440 -14.35 -10.65 13.28
CA VAL A 440 -13.85 -10.97 11.94
C VAL A 440 -14.26 -12.40 11.63
N TRP A 441 -14.78 -12.57 10.43
CA TRP A 441 -15.32 -13.80 9.88
C TRP A 441 -14.62 -14.09 8.57
N ASP A 442 -14.50 -15.36 8.27
CA ASP A 442 -13.97 -15.93 7.04
C ASP A 442 -15.16 -16.32 6.15
N ASP A 443 -15.13 -15.97 4.87
CA ASP A 443 -16.24 -16.29 3.96
C ASP A 443 -15.99 -17.64 3.30
N ASP A 444 -16.97 -18.53 3.42
CA ASP A 444 -16.87 -19.90 2.93
C ASP A 444 -18.08 -20.25 2.05
N TYR A 445 -17.94 -21.29 1.22
CA TYR A 445 -19.02 -21.70 0.33
C TYR A 445 -20.28 -22.17 1.08
N ASP A 446 -20.12 -22.84 2.22
CA ASP A 446 -21.24 -23.41 3.00
C ASP A 446 -21.50 -22.65 4.31
N TYR A 447 -20.47 -22.33 5.10
CA TYR A 447 -20.60 -21.67 6.40
C TYR A 447 -19.38 -20.82 6.76
N ASP A 448 -19.58 -19.52 6.92
CA ASP A 448 -18.55 -18.60 7.36
C ASP A 448 -17.94 -18.98 8.71
N ASP A 449 -16.61 -19.14 8.73
CA ASP A 449 -15.88 -19.48 9.94
C ASP A 449 -15.58 -18.24 10.81
N PHE A 450 -15.81 -18.37 12.11
CA PHE A 450 -15.49 -17.29 13.04
C PHE A 450 -13.98 -17.23 13.29
N VAL A 451 -13.32 -16.18 12.78
CA VAL A 451 -11.87 -16.00 12.94
C VAL A 451 -11.54 -15.54 14.36
N GLY A 452 -12.20 -14.49 14.84
CA GLY A 452 -11.94 -13.90 16.15
C GLY A 452 -12.63 -12.55 16.34
N GLY A 453 -12.69 -12.07 17.59
CA GLY A 453 -13.39 -10.83 17.90
C GLY A 453 -13.47 -10.57 19.39
N CYS A 454 -13.84 -9.35 19.77
CA CYS A 454 -13.99 -8.97 21.16
C CYS A 454 -14.84 -7.71 21.35
N ALA A 455 -15.36 -7.53 22.55
CA ALA A 455 -15.84 -6.24 23.02
C ALA A 455 -14.65 -5.31 23.28
N ILE A 456 -14.71 -4.10 22.75
CA ILE A 456 -13.67 -3.09 22.84
C ILE A 456 -14.18 -1.97 23.75
N LYS A 457 -13.55 -1.84 24.91
CA LYS A 457 -13.88 -0.74 25.84
C LYS A 457 -13.32 0.56 25.29
N LEU A 458 -14.22 1.47 24.90
CA LEU A 458 -13.86 2.81 24.44
C LEU A 458 -13.78 3.80 25.60
N ASP A 459 -12.93 4.81 25.46
CA ASP A 459 -12.87 5.98 26.31
C ASP A 459 -12.95 7.28 25.48
N ALA A 460 -13.14 8.41 26.16
CA ALA A 460 -13.35 9.70 25.49
C ALA A 460 -12.13 10.21 24.69
N ALA A 461 -10.91 9.75 24.99
CA ALA A 461 -9.71 10.14 24.26
C ALA A 461 -9.66 9.45 22.89
N MET A 462 -10.29 8.28 22.74
CA MET A 462 -10.34 7.55 21.47
C MET A 462 -11.18 8.23 20.38
N PHE A 463 -12.02 9.21 20.72
CA PHE A 463 -12.88 9.96 19.80
C PHE A 463 -12.14 11.15 19.15
N ASP A 464 -10.89 10.97 18.75
CA ASP A 464 -10.04 12.02 18.13
C ASP A 464 -9.80 11.79 16.63
N GLY A 465 -10.40 10.75 16.05
CA GLY A 465 -10.23 10.40 14.63
C GLY A 465 -8.98 9.60 14.31
N SER A 466 -8.09 9.37 15.28
CA SER A 466 -6.89 8.57 15.09
C SER A 466 -7.23 7.07 14.96
N VAL A 467 -6.34 6.33 14.29
CA VAL A 467 -6.46 4.87 14.18
C VAL A 467 -6.06 4.24 15.52
N ARG A 468 -6.97 3.47 16.09
CA ARG A 468 -6.78 2.69 17.31
C ARG A 468 -6.58 1.22 16.96
N SER A 469 -5.80 0.52 17.76
CA SER A 469 -5.62 -0.94 17.66
C SER A 469 -6.22 -1.60 18.90
N ALA A 470 -7.01 -2.65 18.68
CA ALA A 470 -7.53 -3.51 19.74
C ALA A 470 -7.03 -4.93 19.52
N SER A 471 -6.41 -5.52 20.54
CA SER A 471 -5.98 -6.92 20.53
C SER A 471 -7.05 -7.78 21.21
N CYS A 472 -7.75 -8.58 20.41
CA CYS A 472 -8.74 -9.53 20.88
C CYS A 472 -8.02 -10.84 21.26
N GLN A 473 -8.25 -11.29 22.49
CA GLN A 473 -7.69 -12.55 22.98
C GLN A 473 -8.43 -13.74 22.36
N ALA A 474 -7.78 -14.90 22.35
CA ALA A 474 -8.41 -16.14 21.92
C ALA A 474 -9.65 -16.45 22.78
N THR A 475 -10.74 -16.87 22.14
CA THR A 475 -11.97 -17.36 22.79
C THR A 475 -12.12 -18.86 22.51
N PRO A 476 -13.09 -19.60 23.07
CA PRO A 476 -13.30 -21.00 22.73
C PRO A 476 -13.43 -21.27 21.23
N SER A 477 -14.10 -20.37 20.50
CA SER A 477 -14.33 -20.46 19.06
C SER A 477 -13.39 -19.63 18.19
N GLY A 478 -12.77 -18.57 18.72
CA GLY A 478 -11.96 -17.62 17.93
C GLY A 478 -10.46 -17.62 18.29
N SER A 479 -9.64 -17.34 17.29
CA SER A 479 -8.21 -17.09 17.39
C SER A 479 -7.91 -15.68 17.92
N PRO A 480 -6.70 -15.44 18.48
CA PRO A 480 -6.29 -14.09 18.83
C PRO A 480 -6.06 -13.27 17.56
N ILE A 481 -6.63 -12.07 17.51
CA ILE A 481 -6.50 -11.15 16.37
C ILE A 481 -6.23 -9.74 16.85
N THR A 482 -5.67 -8.91 15.97
CA THR A 482 -5.60 -7.46 16.20
C THR A 482 -6.44 -6.75 15.16
N VAL A 483 -7.38 -5.91 15.59
CA VAL A 483 -8.23 -5.10 14.72
C VAL A 483 -7.85 -3.64 14.86
N ARG A 484 -7.80 -2.92 13.73
CA ARG A 484 -7.56 -1.48 13.69
C ARG A 484 -8.82 -0.75 13.26
N PHE A 485 -9.23 0.27 14.02
CA PHE A 485 -10.45 1.04 13.75
C PHE A 485 -10.24 2.53 14.06
N LYS A 486 -11.14 3.39 13.57
CA LYS A 486 -11.19 4.81 13.95
C LYS A 486 -12.63 5.28 14.10
N LEU A 487 -12.80 6.31 14.92
CA LEU A 487 -14.08 6.96 15.21
C LEU A 487 -14.07 8.36 14.61
N VAL A 488 -14.91 8.62 13.60
CA VAL A 488 -14.91 9.89 12.87
C VAL A 488 -16.17 10.67 13.22
N ALA A 489 -16.01 11.86 13.78
CA ALA A 489 -17.14 12.73 14.10
C ALA A 489 -17.81 13.24 12.81
N ARG A 490 -19.15 13.22 12.78
CA ARG A 490 -19.93 13.68 11.63
C ARG A 490 -20.04 15.20 11.57
#